data_AF-A0AAX0WZN3-F1
#
_entry.id   AF-A0AAX0WZN3-F1
#
_cell.length_a   1.000
_cell.length_b   1.000
_cell.length_c   1.000
_cell.angle_alpha   90.00
_cell.angle_beta   90.00
_cell.angle_gamma   90.00
#
_symmetry.space_group_name_H-M   'P 1'
#
loop_
_entity.id
_entity.type
_entity.pdbx_description
1 polymer ?
#
loop_
_entity_poly.entity_id
_entity_poly.type
_entity_poly.pdbx_seq_one_letter_code
_entity_poly.pdbx_strand_id
1 'polypeptide(L)'
;MPGHPIFKHTKSFWDNEESGFFHYFNEAFFAKQAEKALERFKNKTEAKIRKDERHSFMSGSDKERYIQKRLNRELKEQANNPNISGIGPYKLHISLSPDSYTPKLRDQITNIILKYPGAVRDFKYVDALRLQAGLDQLNEFNDALTQLKSKVKKGGQLIEENDKQIFTAIKRSFESHLDPRDRWATWRTVTREHIDELDKLVRKELEKQKKAHERFLSSDQFTLYIPTTPNKQEILRMCQEIHALLIESEAQPGGRAPTEVGLGQFINFRQELFLEDYRNLSKDPSRYEYARISAHEKDAEKVEKIQSEMTQCELYQYLHSKFNTPLPTNKWQAKWERASGTTFDKACALLLDYSCSHASNDGVKTSYWGGSIGRFFSGRWGTHHGDAVQNALNRCNNLREEEQTLANLLTAIQEELGVESTDINPVGDLRSILTVIWDNTHYGQEIDSDLGRERTLSSSQTIL
;
A
#
# COMPACT_ATOMS: atom_id res chain seq x y z
N MET A 1 30.10 -50.58 -8.12
CA MET A 1 31.04 -49.61 -8.76
C MET A 1 32.05 -50.39 -9.58
N PRO A 2 32.68 -49.86 -10.66
CA PRO A 2 32.58 -48.53 -11.31
C PRO A 2 32.21 -48.64 -12.82
N GLY A 3 31.94 -47.60 -13.63
CA GLY A 3 32.08 -46.16 -13.47
C GLY A 3 31.39 -45.37 -14.61
N HIS A 4 31.31 -44.06 -14.42
CA HIS A 4 30.84 -43.03 -15.37
C HIS A 4 31.63 -43.00 -16.69
N PRO A 5 31.02 -42.50 -17.79
CA PRO A 5 31.30 -41.11 -18.24
C PRO A 5 30.04 -40.36 -18.78
N ILE A 6 29.81 -39.11 -18.36
CA ILE A 6 30.14 -37.81 -19.01
C ILE A 6 29.19 -37.39 -20.16
N PHE A 7 28.56 -36.23 -19.92
CA PHE A 7 27.77 -35.35 -20.78
C PHE A 7 28.23 -35.21 -22.24
N LYS A 8 27.27 -35.19 -23.18
CA LYS A 8 27.29 -34.33 -24.38
C LYS A 8 25.88 -33.85 -24.77
N HIS A 9 25.72 -32.53 -24.71
CA HIS A 9 24.79 -31.63 -25.40
C HIS A 9 23.62 -32.20 -26.22
N THR A 10 22.39 -31.83 -25.83
CA THR A 10 21.36 -31.42 -26.78
C THR A 10 20.95 -29.97 -26.51
N LYS A 11 20.89 -29.24 -27.60
CA LYS A 11 20.85 -27.79 -27.75
C LYS A 11 19.43 -27.39 -28.15
N SER A 12 18.96 -26.29 -27.57
CA SER A 12 17.93 -25.36 -28.06
C SER A 12 16.58 -25.92 -28.56
N PHE A 13 15.55 -25.75 -27.73
CA PHE A 13 14.13 -25.72 -28.13
C PHE A 13 13.51 -24.33 -27.84
N TRP A 14 14.32 -23.28 -28.00
CA TRP A 14 13.95 -21.87 -27.77
C TRP A 14 14.48 -20.96 -28.89
N ASP A 15 14.28 -21.37 -30.13
CA ASP A 15 14.37 -20.47 -31.28
C ASP A 15 13.05 -20.59 -32.05
N ASN A 16 12.09 -19.73 -31.70
CA ASN A 16 11.04 -19.34 -32.63
C ASN A 16 10.75 -17.85 -32.44
N GLU A 17 11.28 -17.10 -33.41
CA GLU A 17 11.02 -15.69 -33.67
C GLU A 17 9.55 -15.51 -34.06
N GLU A 18 8.64 -15.38 -33.10
CA GLU A 18 7.27 -14.93 -33.37
C GLU A 18 6.61 -14.32 -32.12
N SER A 19 7.23 -13.29 -31.52
CA SER A 19 6.61 -12.47 -30.46
C SER A 19 6.78 -10.96 -30.66
N GLY A 20 7.08 -10.53 -31.89
CA GLY A 20 7.25 -9.11 -32.25
C GLY A 20 5.96 -8.27 -32.27
N PHE A 21 4.78 -8.86 -32.11
CA PHE A 21 3.51 -8.15 -32.31
C PHE A 21 2.92 -7.51 -31.03
N PHE A 22 3.34 -7.94 -29.83
CA PHE A 22 2.79 -7.43 -28.56
C PHE A 22 3.64 -6.38 -27.85
N HIS A 23 4.91 -6.22 -28.23
CA HIS A 23 5.78 -5.19 -27.62
C HIS A 23 5.69 -3.81 -28.29
N TYR A 24 5.26 -3.73 -29.55
CA TYR A 24 5.22 -2.46 -30.28
C TYR A 24 4.02 -1.56 -29.98
N PHE A 25 2.90 -2.10 -29.47
CA PHE A 25 1.68 -1.33 -29.21
C PHE A 25 1.70 -0.56 -27.88
N ASN A 26 2.59 -0.89 -26.96
CA ASN A 26 2.61 -0.28 -25.62
C ASN A 26 3.54 0.94 -25.54
N GLU A 27 4.72 0.89 -26.16
CA GLU A 27 5.69 2.00 -26.10
C GLU A 27 5.20 3.26 -26.83
N ALA A 28 4.61 3.11 -28.02
CA ALA A 28 4.06 4.24 -28.77
C ALA A 28 2.87 4.90 -28.06
N PHE A 29 2.07 4.13 -27.31
CA PHE A 29 0.96 4.65 -26.52
C PHE A 29 1.47 5.45 -25.30
N PHE A 30 2.43 4.91 -24.55
CA PHE A 30 3.00 5.60 -23.40
C PHE A 30 3.85 6.82 -23.79
N ALA A 31 4.60 6.75 -24.90
CA ALA A 31 5.34 7.89 -25.44
C ALA A 31 4.40 9.05 -25.81
N LYS A 32 3.27 8.75 -26.45
CA LYS A 32 2.26 9.75 -26.83
C LYS A 32 1.53 10.35 -25.62
N GLN A 33 1.37 9.59 -24.54
CA GLN A 33 0.82 10.12 -23.28
C GLN A 33 1.84 11.00 -22.53
N ALA A 34 3.13 10.62 -22.56
CA ALA A 34 4.21 11.40 -21.98
C ALA A 34 4.41 12.74 -22.71
N GLU A 35 4.36 12.76 -24.04
CA GLU A 35 4.40 14.01 -24.84
C GLU A 35 3.25 14.94 -24.50
N LYS A 36 2.01 14.42 -24.42
CA LYS A 36 0.84 15.23 -24.03
C LYS A 36 0.96 15.77 -22.61
N ALA A 37 1.54 15.02 -21.68
CA ALA A 37 1.78 15.48 -20.32
C ALA A 37 2.85 16.59 -20.28
N LEU A 38 3.93 16.43 -21.05
CA LEU A 38 5.00 17.43 -21.16
C LEU A 38 4.52 18.73 -21.80
N GLU A 39 3.68 18.64 -22.83
CA GLU A 39 3.10 19.80 -23.50
C GLU A 39 2.10 20.55 -22.61
N ARG A 40 1.28 19.83 -21.83
CA ARG A 40 0.44 20.43 -20.78
C ARG A 40 1.28 21.14 -19.72
N PHE A 41 2.42 20.56 -19.34
CA PHE A 41 3.33 21.17 -18.37
C PHE A 41 3.99 22.44 -18.93
N LYS A 42 4.47 22.42 -20.18
CA LYS A 42 5.02 23.59 -20.86
C LYS A 42 4.01 24.73 -20.97
N ASN A 43 2.80 24.44 -21.46
CA ASN A 43 1.72 25.42 -21.58
C ASN A 43 1.31 26.02 -20.23
N LYS A 44 1.29 25.21 -19.16
CA LYS A 44 1.01 25.67 -17.79
C LYS A 44 2.14 26.56 -17.24
N THR A 45 3.38 26.26 -17.61
CA THR A 45 4.57 27.01 -17.20
C THR A 45 4.66 28.35 -17.94
N GLU A 46 4.43 28.38 -19.25
CA GLU A 46 4.37 29.62 -20.04
C GLU A 46 3.22 30.53 -19.63
N ALA A 47 2.05 29.96 -19.33
CA ALA A 47 0.92 30.73 -18.78
C ALA A 47 1.24 31.33 -17.41
N LYS A 48 2.05 30.64 -16.58
CA LYS A 48 2.51 31.13 -15.29
C LYS A 48 3.55 32.25 -15.46
N ILE A 49 4.49 32.11 -16.39
CA ILE A 49 5.49 33.14 -16.72
C ILE A 49 4.81 34.42 -17.22
N ARG A 50 3.87 34.33 -18.18
CA ARG A 50 3.10 35.49 -18.68
C ARG A 50 2.25 36.17 -17.61
N LYS A 51 1.79 35.40 -16.62
CA LYS A 51 1.03 35.92 -15.47
C LYS A 51 1.96 36.70 -14.54
N ASP A 52 3.12 36.14 -14.23
CA ASP A 52 4.11 36.76 -13.35
C ASP A 52 4.74 38.03 -13.98
N GLU A 53 4.93 38.07 -15.30
CA GLU A 53 5.36 39.28 -16.04
C GLU A 53 4.34 40.43 -15.94
N ARG A 54 3.03 40.16 -16.02
CA ARG A 54 1.97 41.18 -15.83
C ARG A 54 1.90 41.73 -14.41
N HIS A 55 2.42 41.01 -13.42
CA HIS A 55 2.44 41.43 -12.02
C HIS A 55 3.66 42.27 -11.63
N SER A 56 4.63 42.44 -12.54
CA SER A 56 5.81 43.30 -12.35
C SER A 56 5.49 44.81 -12.40
N PHE A 57 4.33 45.20 -12.94
CA PHE A 57 3.90 46.60 -13.13
C PHE A 57 2.83 47.08 -12.14
N MET A 58 2.49 46.30 -11.11
CA MET A 58 1.42 46.66 -10.16
C MET A 58 1.94 47.55 -9.03
N SER A 59 1.15 48.57 -8.67
CA SER A 59 1.39 49.39 -7.48
C SER A 59 1.34 48.53 -6.20
N GLY A 60 2.02 48.95 -5.13
CA GLY A 60 2.13 48.16 -3.89
C GLY A 60 0.78 47.73 -3.30
N SER A 61 -0.22 48.62 -3.32
CA SER A 61 -1.57 48.35 -2.82
C SER A 61 -2.36 47.37 -3.71
N ASP A 62 -2.14 47.40 -5.02
CA ASP A 62 -2.80 46.47 -5.94
C ASP A 62 -2.19 45.07 -5.85
N LYS A 63 -0.89 45.00 -5.55
CA LYS A 63 -0.17 43.75 -5.33
C LYS A 63 -0.66 43.06 -4.05
N GLU A 64 -0.85 43.79 -2.95
CA GLU A 64 -1.47 43.28 -1.73
C GLU A 64 -2.90 42.80 -1.95
N ARG A 65 -3.75 43.60 -2.62
CA ARG A 65 -5.14 43.22 -2.92
C ARG A 65 -5.21 41.99 -3.82
N TYR A 66 -4.26 41.83 -4.74
CA TYR A 66 -4.15 40.65 -5.60
C TYR A 66 -3.66 39.41 -4.84
N ILE A 67 -2.65 39.54 -3.99
CA ILE A 67 -2.17 38.46 -3.11
C ILE A 67 -3.30 38.01 -2.20
N GLN A 68 -4.05 38.93 -1.59
CA GLN A 68 -5.17 38.60 -0.73
C GLN A 68 -6.30 37.90 -1.49
N LYS A 69 -6.65 38.36 -2.70
CA LYS A 69 -7.63 37.68 -3.57
C LYS A 69 -7.15 36.29 -4.00
N ARG A 70 -5.86 36.12 -4.28
CA ARG A 70 -5.27 34.85 -4.67
C ARG A 70 -5.23 33.88 -3.49
N LEU A 71 -4.83 34.33 -2.31
CA LEU A 71 -4.83 33.54 -1.08
C LEU A 71 -6.26 33.10 -0.73
N ASN A 72 -7.23 34.00 -0.81
CA ASN A 72 -8.64 33.66 -0.59
C ASN A 72 -9.17 32.69 -1.66
N ARG A 73 -8.69 32.79 -2.90
CA ARG A 73 -9.06 31.85 -3.97
C ARG A 73 -8.39 30.49 -3.78
N GLU A 74 -7.12 30.43 -3.39
CA GLU A 74 -6.39 29.19 -3.08
C GLU A 74 -6.97 28.51 -1.84
N LEU A 75 -7.37 29.28 -0.80
CA LEU A 75 -8.09 28.77 0.37
C LEU A 75 -9.49 28.26 0.01
N LYS A 76 -10.21 28.95 -0.87
CA LYS A 76 -11.54 28.54 -1.34
C LYS A 76 -11.45 27.36 -2.33
N GLU A 77 -10.39 27.28 -3.12
CA GLU A 77 -10.06 26.12 -3.95
C GLU A 77 -9.57 24.96 -3.09
N GLN A 78 -8.86 25.15 -1.98
CA GLN A 78 -8.53 24.09 -1.01
C GLN A 78 -9.77 23.61 -0.23
N ALA A 79 -10.70 24.53 0.10
CA ALA A 79 -11.97 24.19 0.73
C ALA A 79 -12.94 23.47 -0.24
N ASN A 80 -12.90 23.82 -1.54
CA ASN A 80 -13.76 23.24 -2.57
C ASN A 80 -13.11 22.10 -3.38
N ASN A 81 -11.81 21.87 -3.20
CA ASN A 81 -11.06 20.76 -3.78
C ASN A 81 -10.46 19.97 -2.62
N PRO A 82 -11.27 19.09 -2.01
CA PRO A 82 -10.75 18.23 -0.99
C PRO A 82 -9.93 17.19 -1.74
N ASN A 83 -8.60 17.36 -1.83
CA ASN A 83 -7.73 16.18 -1.92
C ASN A 83 -7.80 15.33 -0.62
N ILE A 84 -8.64 15.76 0.34
CA ILE A 84 -9.20 14.98 1.45
C ILE A 84 -10.38 14.09 0.99
N SER A 85 -10.94 14.27 -0.23
CA SER A 85 -12.09 13.49 -0.71
C SER A 85 -11.67 12.07 -1.02
N GLY A 86 -11.73 11.22 -0.01
CA GLY A 86 -11.34 9.83 -0.09
C GLY A 86 -10.19 9.44 0.82
N ILE A 87 -9.52 10.37 1.53
CA ILE A 87 -8.56 10.03 2.58
C ILE A 87 -9.27 10.17 3.92
N GLY A 88 -9.41 9.04 4.61
CA GLY A 88 -9.99 8.96 5.95
C GLY A 88 -9.06 9.50 7.03
N PRO A 89 -9.53 9.59 8.28
CA PRO A 89 -8.74 10.13 9.39
C PRO A 89 -7.60 9.19 9.84
N TYR A 90 -7.48 8.00 9.25
CA TYR A 90 -6.59 6.93 9.69
C TYR A 90 -5.41 6.73 8.74
N LYS A 91 -4.29 6.33 9.32
CA LYS A 91 -3.08 5.93 8.62
C LYS A 91 -2.51 4.67 9.25
N LEU A 92 -1.80 3.90 8.44
CA LEU A 92 -0.92 2.84 8.92
C LEU A 92 0.52 3.26 8.66
N HIS A 93 1.40 2.99 9.61
CA HIS A 93 2.84 3.11 9.43
C HIS A 93 3.48 1.73 9.54
N ILE A 94 4.52 1.50 8.72
CA ILE A 94 5.35 0.31 8.83
C ILE A 94 6.72 0.78 9.29
N SER A 95 7.14 0.28 10.45
CA SER A 95 8.40 0.63 11.10
C SER A 95 9.35 -0.57 11.09
N LEU A 96 10.50 -0.39 10.46
CA LEU A 96 11.59 -1.36 10.39
C LEU A 96 12.86 -0.79 11.02
N SER A 97 13.74 -1.66 11.50
CA SER A 97 15.10 -1.24 11.86
C SER A 97 15.84 -0.74 10.60
N PRO A 98 16.83 0.15 10.75
CA PRO A 98 17.64 0.63 9.61
C PRO A 98 18.23 -0.52 8.79
N ASP A 99 18.72 -1.57 9.45
CA ASP A 99 19.36 -2.73 8.79
C ASP A 99 18.34 -3.58 8.00
N SER A 100 17.09 -3.60 8.45
CA SER A 100 16.03 -4.36 7.78
C SER A 100 15.40 -3.58 6.63
N TYR A 101 15.55 -2.24 6.60
CA TYR A 101 14.96 -1.38 5.57
C TYR A 101 15.76 -1.41 4.26
N THR A 102 15.72 -2.56 3.58
CA THR A 102 16.42 -2.77 2.31
C THR A 102 15.54 -2.40 1.11
N PRO A 103 16.13 -2.00 -0.05
CA PRO A 103 15.38 -1.76 -1.28
C PRO A 103 14.52 -2.96 -1.71
N LYS A 104 15.05 -4.19 -1.58
CA LYS A 104 14.33 -5.42 -1.91
C LYS A 104 13.05 -5.58 -1.07
N LEU A 105 13.16 -5.45 0.25
CA LEU A 105 12.02 -5.60 1.15
C LEU A 105 11.00 -4.47 0.94
N ARG A 106 11.47 -3.26 0.70
CA ARG A 106 10.63 -2.11 0.34
C ARG A 106 9.81 -2.38 -0.92
N ASP A 107 10.43 -2.93 -1.96
CA ASP A 107 9.76 -3.23 -3.23
C ASP A 107 8.73 -4.37 -3.05
N GLN A 108 9.04 -5.38 -2.22
CA GLN A 108 8.10 -6.46 -1.87
C GLN A 108 6.88 -5.93 -1.09
N ILE A 109 7.07 -5.07 -0.08
CA ILE A 109 5.98 -4.42 0.65
C ILE A 109 5.12 -3.59 -0.30
N THR A 110 5.76 -2.82 -1.18
CA THR A 110 5.06 -2.00 -2.20
C THR A 110 4.19 -2.87 -3.09
N ASN A 111 4.70 -4.01 -3.56
CA ASN A 111 3.94 -4.96 -4.36
C ASN A 111 2.73 -5.51 -3.60
N ILE A 112 2.87 -5.81 -2.30
CA ILE A 112 1.73 -6.22 -1.47
C ILE A 112 0.68 -5.11 -1.40
N ILE A 113 1.08 -3.86 -1.09
CA ILE A 113 0.15 -2.72 -1.01
C ILE A 113 -0.64 -2.57 -2.32
N LEU A 114 0.03 -2.68 -3.48
CA LEU A 114 -0.60 -2.53 -4.79
C LEU A 114 -1.61 -3.65 -5.13
N LYS A 115 -1.56 -4.82 -4.46
CA LYS A 115 -2.57 -5.88 -4.62
C LYS A 115 -3.93 -5.51 -4.01
N TYR A 116 -3.99 -4.52 -3.11
CA TYR A 116 -5.20 -4.17 -2.34
C TYR A 116 -5.65 -2.71 -2.57
N PRO A 117 -6.16 -2.37 -3.77
CA PRO A 117 -6.55 -1.00 -4.11
C PRO A 117 -7.72 -0.46 -3.28
N GLY A 118 -8.51 -1.30 -2.62
CA GLY A 118 -9.57 -0.89 -1.68
C GLY A 118 -9.10 -0.71 -0.24
N ALA A 119 -7.89 -1.13 0.10
CA ALA A 119 -7.31 -0.98 1.43
C ALA A 119 -6.65 0.39 1.64
N VAL A 120 -5.99 0.90 0.59
CA VAL A 120 -5.11 2.08 0.69
C VAL A 120 -5.45 3.05 -0.43
N ARG A 121 -5.72 4.31 -0.06
CA ARG A 121 -6.01 5.37 -1.02
C ARG A 121 -4.73 5.91 -1.67
N ASP A 122 -3.71 6.10 -0.85
CA ASP A 122 -2.40 6.60 -1.24
C ASP A 122 -1.35 6.07 -0.26
N PHE A 123 -0.10 5.97 -0.67
CA PHE A 123 0.99 5.63 0.23
C PHE A 123 2.28 6.31 -0.20
N LYS A 124 3.16 6.50 0.78
CA LYS A 124 4.52 6.98 0.56
C LYS A 124 5.48 6.14 1.38
N TYR A 125 6.73 6.14 0.96
CA TYR A 125 7.82 5.56 1.72
C TYR A 125 9.04 6.47 1.71
N VAL A 126 9.96 6.21 2.63
CA VAL A 126 11.19 6.98 2.80
C VAL A 126 12.21 6.55 1.75
N ASP A 127 12.63 7.47 0.88
CA ASP A 127 13.77 7.22 0.00
C ASP A 127 15.07 7.52 0.76
N ALA A 128 15.63 6.50 1.41
CA ALA A 128 16.83 6.62 2.23
C ALA A 128 18.03 7.16 1.45
N LEU A 129 18.19 6.79 0.17
CA LEU A 129 19.27 7.27 -0.69
C LEU A 129 19.11 8.76 -0.99
N ARG A 130 17.90 9.19 -1.34
CA ARG A 130 17.61 10.61 -1.57
C ARG A 130 17.80 11.44 -0.30
N LEU A 131 17.43 10.88 0.85
CA LEU A 131 17.54 11.58 2.13
C LEU A 131 19.01 11.72 2.56
N GLN A 132 19.83 10.68 2.35
CA GLN A 132 21.28 10.76 2.53
C GLN A 132 21.94 11.75 1.56
N ALA A 133 21.60 11.71 0.27
CA ALA A 133 22.14 12.63 -0.72
C ALA A 133 21.82 14.10 -0.37
N GLY A 134 20.64 14.37 0.18
CA GLY A 134 20.27 15.70 0.69
C GLY A 134 21.12 16.13 1.88
N LEU A 135 21.44 15.22 2.80
CA LEU A 135 22.34 15.50 3.92
C LEU A 135 23.77 15.77 3.44
N ASP A 136 24.28 14.95 2.53
CA ASP A 136 25.64 15.10 1.97
C ASP A 136 25.77 16.45 1.27
N GLN A 137 24.79 16.83 0.44
CA GLN A 137 24.75 18.14 -0.21
C GLN A 137 24.74 19.30 0.80
N LEU A 138 23.98 19.19 1.89
CA LEU A 138 23.94 20.23 2.92
C LEU A 138 25.25 20.33 3.71
N ASN A 139 25.92 19.21 3.94
CA ASN A 139 27.26 19.19 4.54
C ASN A 139 28.28 19.86 3.61
N GLU A 140 28.26 19.53 2.31
CA GLU A 140 29.09 20.19 1.30
C GLU A 140 28.85 21.70 1.24
N PHE A 141 27.59 22.14 1.29
CA PHE A 141 27.25 23.56 1.36
C PHE A 141 27.77 24.23 2.64
N ASN A 142 27.66 23.57 3.79
CA ASN A 142 28.17 24.08 5.06
C ASN A 142 29.71 24.22 5.05
N ASP A 143 30.42 23.24 4.49
CA ASP A 143 31.88 23.26 4.36
C ASP A 143 32.32 24.35 3.37
N ALA A 144 31.64 24.45 2.23
CA ALA A 144 31.85 25.50 1.24
C ALA A 144 31.63 26.90 1.82
N LEU A 145 30.55 27.12 2.59
CA LEU A 145 30.32 28.40 3.27
C LEU A 145 31.40 28.69 4.31
N THR A 146 31.87 27.68 5.05
CA THR A 146 32.97 27.83 6.01
C THR A 146 34.26 28.28 5.33
N GLN A 147 34.59 27.71 4.16
CA GLN A 147 35.72 28.14 3.33
C GLN A 147 35.51 29.55 2.75
N LEU A 148 34.31 29.88 2.26
CA LEU A 148 34.00 31.23 1.77
C LEU A 148 34.13 32.28 2.88
N LYS A 149 33.67 31.98 4.10
CA LYS A 149 33.81 32.88 5.27
C LYS A 149 35.28 33.17 5.62
N SER A 150 36.19 32.20 5.44
CA SER A 150 37.61 32.41 5.73
C SER A 150 38.32 33.22 4.65
N LYS A 151 37.86 33.12 3.39
CA LYS A 151 38.37 33.90 2.24
C LYS A 151 37.84 35.34 2.20
N VAL A 152 36.62 35.58 2.70
CA VAL A 152 36.00 36.92 2.72
C VAL A 152 36.39 37.69 3.99
N LYS A 153 37.36 38.62 3.85
CA LYS A 153 37.70 39.59 4.91
C LYS A 153 36.53 40.57 5.17
N LYS A 154 36.46 41.13 6.39
CA LYS A 154 35.63 42.33 6.67
C LYS A 154 36.07 43.45 5.72
N GLY A 155 35.27 43.74 4.68
CA GLY A 155 35.54 44.77 3.67
C GLY A 155 35.64 44.31 2.20
N GLY A 156 35.62 43.00 1.90
CA GLY A 156 35.82 42.44 0.53
C GLY A 156 37.28 42.56 0.04
N GLN A 157 37.77 41.94 -1.05
CA GLN A 157 37.36 40.77 -1.84
C GLN A 157 38.67 40.01 -2.22
N LEU A 158 38.65 38.67 -2.18
CA LEU A 158 39.45 37.79 -3.04
C LEU A 158 38.58 36.54 -3.19
N ILE A 159 37.77 36.52 -4.25
CA ILE A 159 36.82 35.44 -4.55
C ILE A 159 37.17 34.96 -5.94
N GLU A 160 37.69 33.74 -6.03
CA GLU A 160 37.99 33.09 -7.31
C GLU A 160 36.70 32.81 -8.07
N GLU A 161 36.77 32.56 -9.39
CA GLU A 161 35.57 32.27 -10.18
C GLU A 161 34.81 31.05 -9.66
N ASN A 162 35.52 30.05 -9.15
CA ASN A 162 34.94 28.87 -8.50
C ASN A 162 34.12 29.23 -7.25
N ASP A 163 34.65 30.12 -6.39
CA ASP A 163 33.96 30.59 -5.18
C ASP A 163 32.64 31.32 -5.51
N LYS A 164 32.58 32.04 -6.65
CA LYS A 164 31.35 32.69 -7.13
C LYS A 164 30.30 31.68 -7.58
N GLN A 165 30.72 30.62 -8.28
CA GLN A 165 29.82 29.56 -8.73
C GLN A 165 29.22 28.82 -7.54
N ILE A 166 30.06 28.48 -6.55
CA ILE A 166 29.65 27.87 -5.28
C ILE A 166 28.62 28.75 -4.56
N PHE A 167 28.93 30.03 -4.33
CA PHE A 167 28.01 30.95 -3.66
C PHE A 167 26.66 31.06 -4.40
N THR A 168 26.71 31.15 -5.74
CA THR A 168 25.50 31.24 -6.57
C THR A 168 24.65 29.98 -6.49
N ALA A 169 25.27 28.80 -6.50
CA ALA A 169 24.57 27.52 -6.38
C ALA A 169 23.86 27.37 -5.02
N ILE A 170 24.55 27.73 -3.93
CA ILE A 170 23.98 27.70 -2.57
C ILE A 170 22.83 28.71 -2.47
N LYS A 171 23.04 29.96 -2.89
CA LYS A 171 22.01 31.01 -2.86
C LYS A 171 20.75 30.57 -3.62
N ARG A 172 20.90 29.98 -4.81
CA ARG A 172 19.78 29.51 -5.63
C ARG A 172 18.97 28.42 -4.93
N SER A 173 19.64 27.56 -4.16
CA SER A 173 18.99 26.50 -3.38
C SER A 173 18.16 27.02 -2.20
N PHE A 174 18.47 28.24 -1.71
CA PHE A 174 17.81 28.86 -0.57
C PHE A 174 17.04 30.15 -0.92
N GLU A 175 16.92 30.50 -2.20
CA GLU A 175 16.40 31.80 -2.65
C GLU A 175 15.00 32.13 -2.12
N SER A 176 14.14 31.12 -1.99
CA SER A 176 12.79 31.27 -1.43
C SER A 176 12.76 31.62 0.06
N HIS A 177 13.84 31.33 0.79
CA HIS A 177 13.97 31.52 2.23
C HIS A 177 14.77 32.78 2.59
N LEU A 178 15.37 33.45 1.61
CA LEU A 178 16.10 34.70 1.80
C LEU A 178 15.15 35.90 1.90
N ASP A 179 15.53 36.88 2.72
CA ASP A 179 14.90 38.20 2.74
C ASP A 179 14.95 38.80 1.33
N PRO A 180 13.88 39.44 0.84
CA PRO A 180 13.89 40.14 -0.43
C PRO A 180 15.12 41.02 -0.66
N ARG A 181 15.68 41.67 0.37
CA ARG A 181 16.91 42.49 0.27
C ARG A 181 18.14 41.67 -0.11
N ASP A 182 18.26 40.46 0.45
CA ASP A 182 19.38 39.54 0.19
C ASP A 182 19.23 38.78 -1.13
N ARG A 183 18.02 38.73 -1.70
CA ARG A 183 17.78 38.17 -3.04
C ARG A 183 18.47 38.99 -4.14
N TRP A 184 18.64 40.30 -3.94
CA TRP A 184 19.29 41.19 -4.92
C TRP A 184 20.82 41.20 -4.81
N ALA A 185 21.40 40.59 -3.77
CA ALA A 185 22.85 40.50 -3.62
C ALA A 185 23.44 39.70 -4.78
N THR A 186 24.20 40.35 -5.65
CA THR A 186 24.98 39.67 -6.70
C THR A 186 26.34 39.30 -6.14
N TRP A 187 27.10 38.41 -6.80
CA TRP A 187 28.47 38.06 -6.38
C TRP A 187 29.38 39.29 -6.23
N ARG A 188 29.05 40.40 -6.90
CA ARG A 188 29.76 41.69 -6.82
C ARG A 188 29.51 42.46 -5.52
N THR A 189 28.45 42.14 -4.79
CA THR A 189 28.03 42.82 -3.56
C THR A 189 28.01 41.86 -2.36
N VAL A 190 28.59 40.67 -2.49
CA VAL A 190 28.65 39.68 -1.40
C VAL A 190 29.51 40.23 -0.26
N THR A 191 28.89 40.31 0.90
CA THR A 191 29.55 40.66 2.16
C THR A 191 29.60 39.44 3.05
N ARG A 192 30.39 39.51 4.12
CA ARG A 192 30.42 38.47 5.16
C ARG A 192 29.04 38.22 5.77
N GLU A 193 28.23 39.26 5.94
CA GLU A 193 26.86 39.17 6.48
C GLU A 193 25.95 38.30 5.59
N HIS A 194 26.03 38.45 4.26
CA HIS A 194 25.27 37.60 3.33
C HIS A 194 25.67 36.11 3.44
N ILE A 195 26.97 35.83 3.65
CA ILE A 195 27.46 34.46 3.84
C ILE A 195 27.01 33.92 5.21
N ASP A 196 26.97 34.76 6.25
CA ASP A 196 26.48 34.40 7.58
C ASP A 196 24.98 34.04 7.58
N GLU A 197 24.14 34.79 6.85
CA GLU A 197 22.72 34.46 6.69
C GLU A 197 22.49 33.13 5.94
N LEU A 198 23.24 32.88 4.86
CA LEU A 198 23.18 31.59 4.16
C LEU A 198 23.63 30.43 5.04
N ASP A 199 24.70 30.59 5.82
CA ASP A 199 25.18 29.58 6.76
C ASP A 199 24.14 29.25 7.84
N LYS A 200 23.44 30.27 8.36
CA LYS A 200 22.34 30.08 9.30
C LYS A 200 21.19 29.26 8.67
N LEU A 201 20.83 29.55 7.42
CA LEU A 201 19.79 28.80 6.70
C LEU A 201 20.22 27.35 6.42
N VAL A 202 21.45 27.15 5.94
CA VAL A 202 22.00 25.80 5.68
C VAL A 202 22.06 24.99 6.97
N ARG A 203 22.58 25.54 8.08
CA ARG A 203 22.62 24.85 9.37
C ARG A 203 21.24 24.49 9.90
N LYS A 204 20.26 25.39 9.75
CA LYS A 204 18.87 25.12 10.15
C LYS A 204 18.26 23.99 9.33
N GLU A 205 18.48 23.97 8.01
CA GLU A 205 17.97 22.89 7.16
C GLU A 205 18.74 21.58 7.41
N LEU A 206 20.05 21.64 7.64
CA LEU A 206 20.87 20.49 8.01
C LEU A 206 20.37 19.83 9.29
N GLU A 207 20.12 20.62 10.34
CA GLU A 207 19.57 20.11 11.61
C GLU A 207 18.18 19.48 11.42
N LYS A 208 17.34 20.09 10.59
CA LYS A 208 16.02 19.57 10.25
C LYS A 208 16.10 18.25 9.48
N GLN A 209 17.00 18.16 8.49
CA GLN A 209 17.22 16.95 7.72
C GLN A 209 17.86 15.84 8.57
N LYS A 210 18.76 16.16 9.49
CA LYS A 210 19.34 15.18 10.44
C LYS A 210 18.24 14.56 11.31
N LYS A 211 17.38 15.40 11.91
CA LYS A 211 16.22 14.92 12.68
C LYS A 211 15.27 14.08 11.84
N ALA A 212 15.01 14.49 10.59
CA ALA A 212 14.19 13.70 9.67
C ALA A 212 14.86 12.36 9.36
N HIS A 213 16.17 12.34 9.11
CA HIS A 213 16.93 11.14 8.81
C HIS A 213 16.93 10.16 9.99
N GLU A 214 17.26 10.63 11.19
CA GLU A 214 17.24 9.83 12.41
C GLU A 214 15.85 9.23 12.67
N ARG A 215 14.79 10.04 12.55
CA ARG A 215 13.42 9.57 12.75
C ARG A 215 13.01 8.55 11.68
N PHE A 216 13.21 8.88 10.40
CA PHE A 216 12.68 8.09 9.30
C PHE A 216 13.50 6.83 9.01
N LEU A 217 14.78 6.78 9.41
CA LEU A 217 15.53 5.53 9.36
C LEU A 217 15.18 4.59 10.51
N SER A 218 14.73 5.12 11.64
CA SER A 218 14.37 4.31 12.81
C SER A 218 12.87 3.97 12.87
N SER A 219 11.99 4.66 12.16
CA SER A 219 10.53 4.49 12.26
C SER A 219 9.78 5.08 11.05
N ASP A 220 8.51 4.71 10.88
CA ASP A 220 7.58 5.30 9.90
C ASP A 220 8.08 5.26 8.44
N GLN A 221 8.85 4.24 8.05
CA GLN A 221 9.42 4.14 6.70
C GLN A 221 8.35 4.06 5.62
N PHE A 222 7.18 3.51 5.93
CA PHE A 222 5.99 3.59 5.10
C PHE A 222 4.89 4.37 5.80
N THR A 223 4.15 5.17 5.04
CA THR A 223 2.88 5.75 5.47
C THR A 223 1.80 5.39 4.46
N LEU A 224 0.77 4.67 4.92
CA LEU A 224 -0.37 4.24 4.13
C LEU A 224 -1.60 5.04 4.57
N TYR A 225 -2.23 5.74 3.63
CA TYR A 225 -3.40 6.57 3.86
C TYR A 225 -4.66 5.75 3.63
N ILE A 226 -5.45 5.55 4.68
CA ILE A 226 -6.66 4.72 4.64
C ILE A 226 -7.81 5.53 4.04
N PRO A 227 -8.66 4.96 3.18
CA PRO A 227 -9.78 5.70 2.62
C PRO A 227 -10.86 6.02 3.65
N THR A 228 -11.73 7.01 3.36
CA THR A 228 -12.85 7.39 4.22
C THR A 228 -13.83 6.24 4.48
N THR A 229 -14.02 5.36 3.49
CA THR A 229 -14.82 4.14 3.59
C THR A 229 -13.90 2.93 3.46
N PRO A 230 -13.25 2.48 4.55
CA PRO A 230 -12.25 1.43 4.50
C PRO A 230 -12.87 0.05 4.22
N ASN A 231 -12.32 -0.68 3.25
CA ASN A 231 -12.55 -2.12 3.15
C ASN A 231 -11.73 -2.83 4.23
N LYS A 232 -12.34 -3.02 5.42
CA LYS A 232 -11.66 -3.56 6.60
C LYS A 232 -11.01 -4.91 6.36
N GLN A 233 -11.61 -5.76 5.52
CA GLN A 233 -11.09 -7.09 5.21
C GLN A 233 -9.87 -7.04 4.29
N GLU A 234 -9.86 -6.16 3.28
CA GLU A 234 -8.67 -5.95 2.45
C GLU A 234 -7.52 -5.34 3.25
N ILE A 235 -7.80 -4.37 4.13
CA ILE A 235 -6.79 -3.79 5.03
C ILE A 235 -6.19 -4.87 5.92
N LEU A 236 -7.04 -5.70 6.56
CA LEU A 236 -6.58 -6.78 7.42
C LEU A 236 -5.66 -7.74 6.65
N ARG A 237 -6.07 -8.20 5.46
CA ARG A 237 -5.28 -9.13 4.65
C ARG A 237 -3.94 -8.53 4.23
N MET A 238 -3.96 -7.29 3.76
CA MET A 238 -2.74 -6.55 3.41
C MET A 238 -1.79 -6.48 4.60
N CYS A 239 -2.28 -6.09 5.78
CA CYS A 239 -1.44 -5.97 6.97
C CYS A 239 -0.88 -7.33 7.42
N GLN A 240 -1.66 -8.40 7.32
CA GLN A 240 -1.21 -9.76 7.65
C GLN A 240 -0.18 -10.30 6.65
N GLU A 241 -0.35 -10.05 5.35
CA GLU A 241 0.61 -10.47 4.31
C GLU A 241 1.93 -9.71 4.44
N ILE A 242 1.87 -8.40 4.74
CA ILE A 242 3.07 -7.60 5.08
C ILE A 242 3.73 -8.16 6.34
N HIS A 243 2.96 -8.46 7.39
CA HIS A 243 3.52 -8.98 8.62
C HIS A 243 4.21 -10.33 8.42
N ALA A 244 3.58 -11.26 7.71
CA ALA A 244 4.16 -12.56 7.36
C ALA A 244 5.46 -12.40 6.56
N LEU A 245 5.47 -11.56 5.52
CA LEU A 245 6.68 -11.25 4.74
C LEU A 245 7.83 -10.77 5.64
N LEU A 246 7.53 -9.88 6.60
CA LEU A 246 8.53 -9.31 7.49
C LEU A 246 9.08 -10.35 8.48
N ILE A 247 8.24 -11.26 8.98
CA ILE A 247 8.68 -12.39 9.81
C ILE A 247 9.55 -13.35 8.99
N GLU A 248 9.11 -13.74 7.80
CA GLU A 248 9.84 -14.66 6.90
C GLU A 248 11.18 -14.08 6.45
N SER A 249 11.28 -12.76 6.36
CA SER A 249 12.52 -12.04 6.01
C SER A 249 13.41 -11.78 7.23
N GLU A 250 13.05 -12.28 8.42
CA GLU A 250 13.74 -12.05 9.69
C GLU A 250 13.96 -10.56 10.01
N ALA A 251 13.06 -9.70 9.52
CA ALA A 251 13.16 -8.27 9.69
C ALA A 251 13.00 -7.88 11.16
N GLN A 252 13.76 -6.89 11.60
CA GLN A 252 13.67 -6.33 12.94
C GLN A 252 12.72 -5.12 12.97
N PRO A 253 11.87 -5.01 14.00
CA PRO A 253 10.93 -3.91 14.10
C PRO A 253 11.65 -2.58 14.38
N GLY A 254 11.12 -1.50 13.81
CA GLY A 254 11.57 -0.14 14.10
C GLY A 254 10.90 0.46 15.32
N GLY A 255 11.22 1.71 15.60
CA GLY A 255 10.55 2.53 16.60
C GLY A 255 9.09 2.82 16.26
N ARG A 256 8.31 3.08 17.30
CA ARG A 256 6.91 3.50 17.22
C ARG A 256 6.76 4.89 17.81
N ALA A 257 6.08 5.80 17.11
CA ALA A 257 5.87 7.14 17.65
C ALA A 257 4.90 7.11 18.84
N PRO A 258 5.00 8.05 19.80
CA PRO A 258 4.09 8.10 20.95
C PRO A 258 2.61 8.25 20.57
N THR A 259 2.34 8.87 19.41
CA THR A 259 0.98 9.11 18.91
C THR A 259 0.39 7.93 18.13
N GLU A 260 0.90 6.71 18.33
CA GLU A 260 0.55 5.53 17.53
C GLU A 260 0.29 4.32 18.42
N VAL A 261 -0.54 3.41 17.93
CA VAL A 261 -0.87 2.14 18.61
C VAL A 261 -0.53 0.97 17.71
N GLY A 262 0.12 -0.07 18.25
CA GLY A 262 0.58 -1.20 17.44
C GLY A 262 -0.56 -2.13 17.05
N LEU A 263 -0.62 -2.56 15.78
CA LEU A 263 -1.40 -3.73 15.35
C LEU A 263 -0.58 -5.02 15.49
N GLY A 264 0.74 -4.91 15.29
CA GLY A 264 1.73 -5.96 15.52
C GLY A 264 3.09 -5.33 15.77
N GLN A 265 4.18 -6.10 15.65
CA GLN A 265 5.52 -5.57 15.92
C GLN A 265 6.03 -4.57 14.88
N PHE A 266 5.52 -4.63 13.64
CA PHE A 266 5.97 -3.77 12.54
C PHE A 266 4.97 -2.69 12.13
N ILE A 267 3.68 -2.90 12.39
CA ILE A 267 2.59 -2.09 11.83
C ILE A 267 1.95 -1.29 12.95
N ASN A 268 1.95 0.03 12.79
CA ASN A 268 1.40 0.97 13.73
C ASN A 268 0.19 1.66 13.11
N PHE A 269 -0.89 1.80 13.88
CA PHE A 269 -2.08 2.55 13.52
C PHE A 269 -1.99 3.96 14.10
N ARG A 270 -2.37 4.93 13.26
CA ARG A 270 -2.36 6.34 13.62
C ARG A 270 -3.63 7.02 13.16
N GLN A 271 -4.10 7.96 13.97
CA GLN A 271 -5.16 8.88 13.62
C GLN A 271 -4.57 10.29 13.43
N GLU A 272 -4.92 10.98 12.35
CA GLU A 272 -4.39 12.31 12.04
C GLU A 272 -5.14 13.44 12.77
N LEU A 273 -6.41 13.20 13.11
CA LEU A 273 -7.38 14.19 13.59
C LEU A 273 -8.20 13.54 14.71
N PHE A 274 -8.51 14.24 15.80
CA PHE A 274 -9.53 13.73 16.75
C PHE A 274 -10.84 13.48 15.98
N LEU A 275 -11.56 12.40 16.29
CA LEU A 275 -12.76 12.04 15.51
C LEU A 275 -13.86 13.08 15.67
N GLU A 276 -13.96 13.67 16.86
CA GLU A 276 -14.88 14.76 17.15
C GLU A 276 -14.59 15.99 16.28
N ASP A 277 -13.31 16.38 16.16
CA ASP A 277 -12.89 17.49 15.31
C ASP A 277 -13.06 17.14 13.82
N TYR A 278 -12.75 15.91 13.42
CA TYR A 278 -12.90 15.43 12.05
C TYR A 278 -14.36 15.53 11.56
N ARG A 279 -15.33 15.15 12.40
CA ARG A 279 -16.76 15.27 12.09
C ARG A 279 -17.17 16.74 11.90
N ASN A 280 -16.52 17.65 12.63
CA ASN A 280 -16.78 19.08 12.57
C ASN A 280 -16.05 19.81 11.43
N LEU A 281 -15.04 19.20 10.80
CA LEU A 281 -14.34 19.79 9.63
C LEU A 281 -15.25 20.03 8.43
N SER A 282 -16.33 19.25 8.30
CA SER A 282 -17.36 19.46 7.28
C SER A 282 -18.06 20.82 7.40
N LYS A 283 -18.07 21.41 8.60
CA LYS A 283 -18.73 22.68 8.90
C LYS A 283 -17.78 23.88 8.80
N ASP A 284 -16.50 23.68 9.08
CA ASP A 284 -15.48 24.73 9.01
C ASP A 284 -14.10 24.14 8.64
N PRO A 285 -13.81 24.00 7.33
CA PRO A 285 -12.53 23.46 6.85
C PRO A 285 -11.30 24.29 7.28
N SER A 286 -11.47 25.56 7.64
CA SER A 286 -10.36 26.43 8.07
C SER A 286 -9.74 26.00 9.40
N ARG A 287 -10.44 25.14 10.17
CA ARG A 287 -9.96 24.58 11.44
C ARG A 287 -9.06 23.36 11.29
N TYR A 288 -8.80 22.89 10.08
CA TYR A 288 -8.01 21.68 9.83
C TYR A 288 -6.65 21.67 10.53
N GLU A 289 -5.88 22.76 10.43
CA GLU A 289 -4.57 22.85 11.09
C GLU A 289 -4.66 22.87 12.62
N TYR A 290 -5.77 23.36 13.18
CA TYR A 290 -6.01 23.37 14.63
C TYR A 290 -6.51 22.02 15.16
N ALA A 291 -7.27 21.30 14.35
CA ALA A 291 -7.81 19.96 14.63
C ALA A 291 -6.76 18.85 14.46
N ARG A 292 -5.73 19.12 13.65
CA ARG A 292 -4.64 18.19 13.41
C ARG A 292 -3.96 17.87 14.73
N ILE A 293 -3.78 16.57 14.97
CA ILE A 293 -3.01 16.09 16.11
C ILE A 293 -1.54 16.49 15.86
N SER A 294 -1.18 17.70 16.28
CA SER A 294 0.18 18.21 16.22
C SER A 294 1.01 17.40 17.22
N ALA A 295 2.02 16.70 16.71
CA ALA A 295 2.94 15.85 17.46
C ALA A 295 3.89 16.67 18.36
N HIS A 296 3.34 17.50 19.24
CA HIS A 296 4.10 17.91 20.41
C HIS A 296 4.03 16.77 21.41
N GLU A 297 4.95 15.82 21.25
CA GLU A 297 5.23 14.63 22.09
C GLU A 297 5.49 14.96 23.58
N LYS A 298 5.32 16.22 23.98
CA LYS A 298 5.60 16.73 25.33
C LYS A 298 4.36 16.77 26.23
N ASP A 299 3.17 16.65 25.66
CA ASP A 299 1.91 16.67 26.41
C ASP A 299 1.40 15.22 26.59
N ALA A 300 1.82 14.60 27.69
CA ALA A 300 1.51 13.20 28.00
C ALA A 300 0.00 12.94 28.09
N GLU A 301 -0.77 13.88 28.66
CA GLU A 301 -2.23 13.78 28.77
C GLU A 301 -2.89 13.78 27.40
N LYS A 302 -2.41 14.66 26.50
CA LYS A 302 -2.90 14.68 25.12
C LYS A 302 -2.56 13.39 24.37
N VAL A 303 -1.35 12.84 24.54
CA VAL A 303 -0.94 11.56 23.94
C VAL A 303 -1.82 10.42 24.43
N GLU A 304 -2.08 10.33 25.73
CA GLU A 304 -2.95 9.32 26.32
C GLU A 304 -4.38 9.42 25.76
N LYS A 305 -4.92 10.64 25.65
CA LYS A 305 -6.24 10.85 25.05
C LYS A 305 -6.30 10.38 23.59
N ILE A 306 -5.26 10.66 22.79
CA ILE A 306 -5.16 10.23 21.39
C ILE A 306 -5.11 8.70 21.30
N GLN A 307 -4.30 8.05 22.14
CA GLN A 307 -4.21 6.58 22.17
C GLN A 307 -5.53 5.94 22.61
N SER A 308 -6.20 6.51 23.61
CA SER A 308 -7.51 6.05 24.08
C SER A 308 -8.55 6.10 22.96
N GLU A 309 -8.64 7.22 22.23
CA GLU A 309 -9.58 7.34 21.10
C GLU A 309 -9.23 6.36 19.95
N MET A 310 -7.94 6.20 19.62
CA MET A 310 -7.52 5.25 18.59
C MET A 310 -7.86 3.80 18.94
N THR A 311 -7.65 3.39 20.20
CA THR A 311 -7.94 2.01 20.64
C THR A 311 -9.43 1.72 20.70
N GLN A 312 -10.26 2.74 20.83
CA GLN A 312 -11.72 2.65 20.81
C GLN A 312 -12.31 2.74 19.38
N CYS A 313 -11.50 3.08 18.38
CA CYS A 313 -11.96 3.15 17.00
C CYS A 313 -12.36 1.78 16.45
N GLU A 314 -13.53 1.70 15.81
CA GLU A 314 -14.10 0.47 15.23
C GLU A 314 -13.13 -0.20 14.24
N LEU A 315 -12.42 0.58 13.42
CA LEU A 315 -11.43 0.04 12.49
C LEU A 315 -10.26 -0.60 13.22
N TYR A 316 -9.70 0.07 14.23
CA TYR A 316 -8.59 -0.47 15.01
C TYR A 316 -9.02 -1.74 15.76
N GLN A 317 -10.16 -1.73 16.44
CA GLN A 317 -10.68 -2.89 17.16
C GLN A 317 -10.88 -4.10 16.23
N TYR A 318 -11.42 -3.86 15.03
CA TYR A 318 -11.57 -4.91 14.02
C TYR A 318 -10.21 -5.47 13.59
N LEU A 319 -9.25 -4.60 13.25
CA LEU A 319 -7.93 -5.04 12.79
C LEU A 319 -7.19 -5.77 13.92
N HIS A 320 -7.08 -5.18 15.10
CA HIS A 320 -6.37 -5.72 16.25
C HIS A 320 -6.93 -7.07 16.71
N SER A 321 -8.25 -7.23 16.79
CA SER A 321 -8.87 -8.50 17.22
C SER A 321 -8.63 -9.66 16.25
N LYS A 322 -8.44 -9.37 14.96
CA LYS A 322 -8.25 -10.38 13.91
C LYS A 322 -6.82 -10.48 13.39
N PHE A 323 -5.92 -9.58 13.79
CA PHE A 323 -4.58 -9.47 13.22
C PHE A 323 -3.78 -10.77 13.38
N ASN A 324 -3.87 -11.39 14.56
CA ASN A 324 -3.20 -12.65 14.88
C ASN A 324 -4.04 -13.89 14.51
N THR A 325 -5.25 -13.72 13.98
CA THR A 325 -6.00 -14.84 13.43
C THR A 325 -5.28 -15.28 12.16
N PRO A 326 -4.93 -16.57 12.01
CA PRO A 326 -4.29 -17.06 10.79
C PRO A 326 -5.08 -16.59 9.58
N LEU A 327 -4.38 -16.03 8.59
CA LEU A 327 -4.99 -15.81 7.28
C LEU A 327 -5.59 -17.16 6.83
N PRO A 328 -6.83 -17.18 6.31
CA PRO A 328 -7.34 -18.40 5.70
C PRO A 328 -6.34 -18.82 4.63
N THR A 329 -5.64 -19.92 4.87
CA THR A 329 -4.53 -20.45 4.04
C THR A 329 -4.98 -20.82 2.64
N ASN A 330 -6.28 -20.74 2.38
CA ASN A 330 -6.94 -21.18 1.18
C ASN A 330 -7.94 -20.11 0.68
N LYS A 331 -7.80 -19.72 -0.60
CA LYS A 331 -8.72 -18.80 -1.30
C LYS A 331 -10.20 -19.19 -1.15
N TRP A 332 -10.48 -20.48 -1.00
CA TRP A 332 -11.82 -21.04 -0.84
C TRP A 332 -12.41 -20.73 0.54
N GLN A 333 -11.61 -20.76 1.61
CA GLN A 333 -12.06 -20.36 2.95
C GLN A 333 -12.45 -18.88 2.97
N ALA A 334 -11.65 -18.03 2.31
CA ALA A 334 -11.96 -16.62 2.12
C ALA A 334 -13.21 -16.34 1.25
N LYS A 335 -13.60 -17.28 0.36
CA LYS A 335 -14.87 -17.21 -0.38
C LYS A 335 -16.03 -17.69 0.49
N TRP A 336 -15.84 -18.75 1.26
CA TRP A 336 -16.84 -19.28 2.19
C TRP A 336 -17.30 -18.24 3.21
N GLU A 337 -16.35 -17.51 3.81
CA GLU A 337 -16.63 -16.45 4.78
C GLU A 337 -17.42 -15.28 4.18
N ARG A 338 -17.27 -15.00 2.88
CA ARG A 338 -17.98 -13.92 2.18
C ARG A 338 -19.33 -14.36 1.62
N ALA A 339 -19.54 -15.66 1.41
CA ALA A 339 -20.78 -16.18 0.89
C ALA A 339 -21.91 -15.99 1.92
N SER A 340 -23.04 -15.47 1.44
CA SER A 340 -24.30 -15.33 2.20
C SER A 340 -25.21 -16.53 1.96
N GLY A 341 -26.21 -16.70 2.82
CA GLY A 341 -27.20 -17.79 2.71
C GLY A 341 -26.90 -18.97 3.64
N THR A 342 -27.62 -20.05 3.39
CA THR A 342 -27.48 -21.32 4.12
C THR A 342 -26.13 -21.97 3.82
N THR A 343 -25.75 -22.96 4.64
CA THR A 343 -24.55 -23.77 4.39
C THR A 343 -24.54 -24.41 3.00
N PHE A 344 -25.72 -24.82 2.51
CA PHE A 344 -25.90 -25.35 1.17
C PHE A 344 -25.61 -24.28 0.09
N ASP A 345 -26.12 -23.06 0.26
CA ASP A 345 -25.89 -21.95 -0.67
C ASP A 345 -24.40 -21.60 -0.77
N LYS A 346 -23.71 -21.56 0.37
CA LYS A 346 -22.26 -21.29 0.43
C LYS A 346 -21.47 -22.38 -0.28
N ALA A 347 -21.79 -23.65 -0.05
CA ALA A 347 -21.15 -24.78 -0.72
C ALA A 347 -21.38 -24.72 -2.25
N CYS A 348 -22.62 -24.46 -2.68
CA CYS A 348 -22.95 -24.29 -4.10
C CYS A 348 -22.14 -23.15 -4.73
N ALA A 349 -22.02 -22.00 -4.06
CA ALA A 349 -21.26 -20.86 -4.57
C ALA A 349 -19.77 -21.20 -4.82
N LEU A 350 -19.14 -21.94 -3.91
CA LEU A 350 -17.75 -22.39 -4.07
C LEU A 350 -17.61 -23.38 -5.24
N LEU A 351 -18.53 -24.33 -5.35
CA LEU A 351 -18.52 -25.39 -6.37
C LEU A 351 -18.89 -24.89 -7.78
N LEU A 352 -19.78 -23.90 -7.87
CA LEU A 352 -20.10 -23.19 -9.11
C LEU A 352 -18.88 -22.44 -9.65
N ASP A 353 -18.16 -21.75 -8.76
CA ASP A 353 -16.93 -21.05 -9.10
C ASP A 353 -15.82 -22.01 -9.54
N TYR A 354 -15.69 -23.16 -8.88
CA TYR A 354 -14.78 -24.23 -9.28
C TYR A 354 -15.10 -24.82 -10.66
N SER A 355 -16.37 -25.18 -10.89
CA SER A 355 -16.83 -25.74 -12.17
C SER A 355 -16.90 -24.70 -13.28
N CYS A 356 -16.63 -23.42 -12.98
CA CYS A 356 -16.81 -22.28 -13.89
C CYS A 356 -18.25 -22.18 -14.43
N SER A 357 -19.20 -22.66 -13.64
CA SER A 357 -20.63 -22.54 -13.89
C SER A 357 -21.11 -21.23 -13.26
N HIS A 358 -21.36 -20.19 -14.06
CA HIS A 358 -21.94 -18.96 -13.54
C HIS A 358 -23.45 -19.15 -13.28
N ALA A 359 -23.86 -19.00 -12.01
CA ALA A 359 -25.26 -18.75 -11.68
C ALA A 359 -25.54 -17.26 -11.92
N SER A 360 -26.41 -16.94 -12.88
CA SER A 360 -26.92 -15.58 -13.03
C SER A 360 -27.94 -15.33 -11.92
N ASN A 361 -27.55 -14.51 -10.93
CA ASN A 361 -28.38 -13.84 -9.91
C ASN A 361 -29.34 -14.70 -9.05
N ASP A 362 -29.26 -14.47 -7.74
CA ASP A 362 -30.28 -14.72 -6.70
C ASP A 362 -31.09 -16.02 -6.84
N GLY A 363 -30.56 -17.06 -6.22
CA GLY A 363 -31.16 -18.40 -6.20
C GLY A 363 -30.39 -19.35 -7.10
N VAL A 364 -30.44 -20.64 -6.76
CA VAL A 364 -29.67 -21.76 -7.35
C VAL A 364 -30.08 -22.06 -8.80
N LYS A 365 -30.38 -21.05 -9.63
CA LYS A 365 -30.64 -21.26 -11.05
C LYS A 365 -29.33 -21.16 -11.82
N THR A 366 -28.75 -22.32 -12.08
CA THR A 366 -27.65 -22.50 -13.03
C THR A 366 -28.10 -22.01 -14.41
N SER A 367 -27.80 -20.76 -14.74
CA SER A 367 -27.96 -20.28 -16.11
C SER A 367 -26.90 -20.94 -17.00
N TYR A 368 -27.37 -21.44 -18.14
CA TYR A 368 -26.67 -22.23 -19.17
C TYR A 368 -25.38 -21.62 -19.79
N TRP A 369 -24.88 -20.50 -19.28
CA TRP A 369 -23.67 -19.84 -19.80
C TRP A 369 -22.36 -20.37 -19.20
N GLY A 370 -22.39 -21.47 -18.44
CA GLY A 370 -21.23 -22.29 -18.06
C GLY A 370 -20.92 -23.43 -19.03
N GLY A 371 -21.19 -23.25 -20.33
CA GLY A 371 -20.90 -24.24 -21.38
C GLY A 371 -19.41 -24.58 -21.50
N SER A 372 -19.10 -25.50 -22.42
CA SER A 372 -17.74 -26.01 -22.73
C SER A 372 -16.67 -24.90 -22.88
N ILE A 373 -17.09 -23.70 -23.30
CA ILE A 373 -16.24 -22.52 -23.51
C ILE A 373 -15.75 -21.91 -22.19
N GLY A 374 -16.60 -21.79 -21.15
CA GLY A 374 -16.17 -21.29 -19.84
C GLY A 374 -15.16 -22.23 -19.16
N ARG A 375 -15.37 -23.54 -19.34
CA ARG A 375 -14.43 -24.59 -18.90
C ARG A 375 -13.11 -24.56 -19.67
N PHE A 376 -13.15 -24.19 -20.95
CA PHE A 376 -11.95 -24.06 -21.80
C PHE A 376 -11.00 -22.98 -21.26
N PHE A 377 -11.53 -21.77 -21.01
CA PHE A 377 -10.71 -20.65 -20.55
C PHE A 377 -10.22 -20.77 -19.09
N SER A 378 -10.85 -21.61 -18.27
CA SER A 378 -10.38 -21.89 -16.91
C SER A 378 -9.37 -23.04 -16.81
N GLY A 379 -9.03 -23.69 -17.94
CA GLY A 379 -8.15 -24.86 -17.94
C GLY A 379 -8.78 -26.09 -17.27
N ARG A 380 -10.12 -26.12 -17.15
CA ARG A 380 -10.89 -27.22 -16.54
C ARG A 380 -11.68 -28.03 -17.56
N TRP A 381 -11.58 -27.69 -18.84
CA TRP A 381 -12.15 -28.46 -19.94
C TRP A 381 -11.54 -29.86 -19.98
N GLY A 382 -12.39 -30.88 -19.94
CA GLY A 382 -11.99 -32.28 -19.96
C GLY A 382 -11.44 -32.81 -18.62
N THR A 383 -11.62 -32.10 -17.51
CA THR A 383 -11.32 -32.67 -16.18
C THR A 383 -12.55 -33.38 -15.63
N HIS A 384 -12.41 -34.67 -15.32
CA HIS A 384 -13.46 -35.51 -14.72
C HIS A 384 -14.12 -34.84 -13.49
N HIS A 385 -13.35 -34.06 -12.74
CA HIS A 385 -13.81 -33.34 -11.55
C HIS A 385 -14.75 -32.16 -11.84
N GLY A 386 -14.50 -31.40 -12.90
CA GLY A 386 -15.36 -30.25 -13.25
C GLY A 386 -16.75 -30.69 -13.70
N ASP A 387 -16.79 -31.77 -14.48
CA ASP A 387 -18.03 -32.36 -14.99
C ASP A 387 -18.84 -33.02 -13.86
N ALA A 388 -18.17 -33.76 -12.97
CA ALA A 388 -18.81 -34.37 -11.81
C ALA A 388 -19.46 -33.33 -10.89
N VAL A 389 -18.76 -32.21 -10.60
CA VAL A 389 -19.32 -31.12 -9.79
C VAL A 389 -20.52 -30.48 -10.47
N GLN A 390 -20.47 -30.26 -11.78
CA GLN A 390 -21.58 -29.67 -12.53
C GLN A 390 -22.81 -30.58 -12.55
N ASN A 391 -22.62 -31.89 -12.78
CA ASN A 391 -23.69 -32.88 -12.74
C ASN A 391 -24.33 -32.96 -11.36
N ALA A 392 -23.51 -32.98 -10.30
CA ALA A 392 -24.00 -32.99 -8.92
C ALA A 392 -24.82 -31.73 -8.58
N LEU A 393 -24.34 -30.54 -8.97
CA LEU A 393 -25.08 -29.28 -8.79
C LEU A 393 -26.41 -29.30 -9.56
N ASN A 394 -26.41 -29.77 -10.80
CA ASN A 394 -27.62 -29.89 -11.61
C ASN A 394 -28.62 -30.90 -11.00
N ARG A 395 -28.12 -32.02 -10.48
CA ARG A 395 -28.94 -33.02 -9.80
C ARG A 395 -29.61 -32.44 -8.57
N CYS A 396 -28.86 -31.74 -7.71
CA CYS A 396 -29.42 -31.09 -6.53
C CYS A 396 -30.41 -29.98 -6.87
N ASN A 397 -30.18 -29.20 -7.92
CA ASN A 397 -31.11 -28.17 -8.34
C ASN A 397 -32.46 -28.73 -8.83
N ASN A 398 -32.48 -29.98 -9.31
CA ASN A 398 -33.71 -30.67 -9.72
C ASN A 398 -34.47 -31.33 -8.55
N LEU A 399 -33.90 -31.34 -7.34
CA LEU A 399 -34.60 -31.80 -6.14
C LEU A 399 -35.58 -30.75 -5.63
N ARG A 400 -36.54 -31.17 -4.79
CA ARG A 400 -37.41 -30.22 -4.08
C ARG A 400 -36.60 -29.36 -3.13
N GLU A 401 -37.06 -28.16 -2.81
CA GLU A 401 -36.33 -27.21 -1.95
C GLU A 401 -35.97 -27.82 -0.58
N GLU A 402 -36.86 -28.63 0.00
CA GLU A 402 -36.63 -29.39 1.24
C GLU A 402 -35.53 -30.48 1.13
N GLU A 403 -35.24 -30.94 -0.08
CA GLU A 403 -34.23 -31.95 -0.39
C GLU A 403 -32.90 -31.31 -0.84
N GLN A 404 -32.84 -30.00 -1.02
CA GLN A 404 -31.64 -29.25 -1.38
C GLN A 404 -30.72 -29.06 -0.16
N THR A 405 -30.16 -30.17 0.29
CA THR A 405 -29.30 -30.23 1.47
C THR A 405 -27.83 -30.38 1.10
N LEU A 406 -26.93 -29.95 1.99
CA LEU A 406 -25.49 -30.18 1.84
C LEU A 406 -25.18 -31.67 1.71
N ALA A 407 -25.91 -32.52 2.43
CA ALA A 407 -25.73 -33.96 2.39
C ALA A 407 -25.95 -34.52 0.99
N ASN A 408 -27.09 -34.19 0.38
CA ASN A 408 -27.44 -34.64 -0.97
C ASN A 408 -26.44 -34.11 -2.02
N LEU A 409 -25.92 -32.89 -1.84
CA LEU A 409 -24.89 -32.34 -2.73
C LEU A 409 -23.57 -33.10 -2.63
N LEU A 410 -23.09 -33.38 -1.42
CA LEU A 410 -21.84 -34.12 -1.23
C LEU A 410 -21.97 -35.58 -1.70
N THR A 411 -23.11 -36.22 -1.45
CA THR A 411 -23.42 -37.57 -1.98
C THR A 411 -23.44 -37.56 -3.52
N ALA A 412 -24.09 -36.57 -4.15
CA ALA A 412 -24.10 -36.46 -5.60
C ALA A 412 -22.68 -36.27 -6.18
N ILE A 413 -21.83 -35.48 -5.53
CA ILE A 413 -20.42 -35.31 -5.95
C ILE A 413 -19.66 -36.64 -5.83
N GLN A 414 -19.85 -37.40 -4.76
CA GLN A 414 -19.21 -38.71 -4.57
C GLN A 414 -19.61 -39.72 -5.65
N GLU A 415 -20.91 -39.79 -5.95
CA GLU A 415 -21.45 -40.67 -6.99
C GLU A 415 -20.89 -40.31 -8.37
N GLU A 416 -20.86 -39.02 -8.72
CA GLU A 416 -20.34 -38.54 -10.01
C GLU A 416 -18.81 -38.70 -10.13
N LEU A 417 -18.09 -38.67 -9.02
CA LEU A 417 -16.65 -38.96 -8.99
C LEU A 417 -16.34 -40.45 -8.98
N GLY A 418 -17.33 -41.33 -8.81
CA GLY A 418 -17.16 -42.78 -8.74
C GLY A 418 -16.38 -43.24 -7.50
N VAL A 419 -16.50 -42.52 -6.37
CA VAL A 419 -15.76 -42.80 -5.13
C VAL A 419 -16.67 -43.48 -4.11
N GLU A 420 -16.38 -44.74 -3.76
CA GLU A 420 -17.09 -45.50 -2.74
C GLU A 420 -16.67 -45.04 -1.32
N SER A 421 -17.30 -43.97 -0.83
CA SER A 421 -17.31 -43.53 0.57
C SER A 421 -15.97 -43.09 1.22
N THR A 422 -16.02 -41.91 1.83
CA THR A 422 -15.06 -41.27 2.76
C THR A 422 -13.77 -40.65 2.22
N ASP A 423 -13.07 -41.24 1.26
CA ASP A 423 -11.82 -40.63 0.74
C ASP A 423 -12.01 -40.06 -0.67
N ILE A 424 -12.69 -38.91 -0.75
CA ILE A 424 -12.55 -38.07 -1.94
C ILE A 424 -11.09 -37.59 -1.90
N ASN A 425 -10.23 -38.20 -2.71
CA ASN A 425 -8.84 -37.76 -2.91
C ASN A 425 -8.67 -37.00 -4.24
N PRO A 426 -9.42 -35.90 -4.49
CA PRO A 426 -9.19 -35.11 -5.69
C PRO A 426 -7.86 -34.38 -5.49
N VAL A 427 -7.09 -34.23 -6.56
CA VAL A 427 -5.88 -33.40 -6.54
C VAL A 427 -6.27 -31.96 -6.83
N GLY A 428 -5.66 -31.00 -6.13
CA GLY A 428 -5.79 -29.56 -6.40
C GLY A 428 -7.03 -28.89 -5.80
N ASP A 429 -7.59 -27.92 -6.53
CA ASP A 429 -8.59 -26.97 -6.02
C ASP A 429 -9.87 -27.61 -5.45
N LEU A 430 -10.33 -28.75 -6.00
CA LEU A 430 -11.56 -29.41 -5.49
C LEU A 430 -11.36 -29.94 -4.06
N ARG A 431 -10.19 -30.48 -3.74
CA ARG A 431 -9.87 -30.92 -2.38
C ARG A 431 -9.90 -29.76 -1.43
N SER A 432 -9.26 -28.67 -1.83
CA SER A 432 -9.24 -27.43 -1.05
C SER A 432 -10.64 -26.87 -0.81
N ILE A 433 -11.59 -27.02 -1.74
CA ILE A 433 -13.00 -26.64 -1.54
C ILE A 433 -13.70 -27.59 -0.58
N LEU A 434 -13.57 -28.90 -0.80
CA LEU A 434 -14.24 -29.91 0.02
C LEU A 434 -13.74 -29.86 1.47
N THR A 435 -12.43 -29.65 1.70
CA THR A 435 -11.87 -29.40 3.03
C THR A 435 -12.51 -28.17 3.68
N VAL A 436 -12.65 -27.06 2.96
CA VAL A 436 -13.34 -25.87 3.48
C VAL A 436 -14.79 -26.19 3.83
N ILE A 437 -15.51 -26.93 2.99
CA ILE A 437 -16.88 -27.34 3.29
C ILE A 437 -16.91 -28.22 4.56
N TRP A 438 -16.05 -29.24 4.67
CA TRP A 438 -16.02 -30.13 5.83
C TRP A 438 -15.66 -29.41 7.12
N ASP A 439 -14.59 -28.62 7.12
CA ASP A 439 -14.10 -27.89 8.31
C ASP A 439 -15.15 -26.92 8.87
N ASN A 440 -16.00 -26.35 8.01
CA ASN A 440 -17.02 -25.38 8.43
C ASN A 440 -18.38 -26.02 8.75
N THR A 441 -18.56 -27.31 8.49
CA THR A 441 -19.89 -27.97 8.60
C THR A 441 -19.89 -29.20 9.50
N HIS A 442 -18.71 -29.70 9.90
CA HIS A 442 -18.55 -30.93 10.67
C HIS A 442 -19.18 -32.16 9.98
N TYR A 443 -19.44 -32.06 8.67
CA TYR A 443 -20.02 -33.13 7.88
C TYR A 443 -19.02 -34.29 7.78
N GLY A 444 -19.32 -35.40 8.46
CA GLY A 444 -18.44 -36.56 8.60
C GLY A 444 -17.85 -36.79 9.99
N GLN A 445 -18.15 -35.96 11.00
CA GLN A 445 -17.73 -36.18 12.39
C GLN A 445 -18.71 -36.99 13.26
N GLU A 446 -19.85 -37.42 12.72
CA GLU A 446 -20.73 -38.38 13.38
C GLU A 446 -20.68 -39.74 12.66
N ILE A 447 -19.85 -40.64 13.20
CA ILE A 447 -20.13 -42.03 13.62
C ILE A 447 -18.78 -42.58 14.13
N ASP A 448 -18.43 -42.27 15.37
CA ASP A 448 -17.60 -43.16 16.19
C ASP A 448 -17.85 -42.91 17.69
N SER A 449 -19.09 -42.56 18.06
CA SER A 449 -19.49 -42.36 19.45
C SER A 449 -19.94 -43.64 20.17
N ASP A 450 -19.86 -44.81 19.51
CA ASP A 450 -20.22 -46.12 20.10
C ASP A 450 -19.03 -47.04 20.43
N LEU A 451 -17.79 -46.59 20.20
CA LEU A 451 -16.60 -47.29 20.68
C LEU A 451 -15.69 -46.32 21.42
N GLY A 452 -15.85 -46.26 22.74
CA GLY A 452 -14.99 -45.52 23.66
C GLY A 452 -13.51 -45.86 23.54
N ARG A 453 -12.82 -45.23 22.59
CA ARG A 453 -11.37 -45.08 22.56
C ARG A 453 -11.03 -43.67 22.08
N GLU A 454 -10.63 -42.83 23.03
CA GLU A 454 -9.84 -41.64 22.73
C GLU A 454 -8.60 -42.07 21.92
N ARG A 455 -8.57 -41.69 20.65
CA ARG A 455 -7.30 -41.47 19.95
C ARG A 455 -7.09 -39.97 19.86
N THR A 456 -6.31 -39.46 20.80
CA THR A 456 -5.54 -38.24 20.63
C THR A 456 -4.68 -38.37 19.38
N LEU A 457 -5.04 -37.67 18.30
CA LEU A 457 -4.12 -37.42 17.19
C LEU A 457 -3.09 -36.40 17.67
N SER A 458 -2.03 -36.95 18.25
CA SER A 458 -0.78 -36.25 18.56
C SER A 458 -0.17 -35.68 17.28
N SER A 459 -0.16 -34.36 17.20
CA SER A 459 0.79 -33.58 16.41
C SER A 459 2.22 -33.94 16.84
N SER A 460 2.89 -34.84 16.10
CA SER A 460 4.35 -34.95 15.90
C SER A 460 4.70 -36.37 15.45
N GLN A 461 5.16 -36.53 14.20
CA GLN A 461 6.37 -37.31 13.93
C GLN A 461 6.90 -37.04 12.51
N THR A 462 8.19 -36.78 12.51
CA THR A 462 9.05 -36.30 11.43
C THR A 462 9.70 -37.49 10.69
N ILE A 463 10.19 -37.21 9.47
CA ILE A 463 11.29 -37.85 8.71
C ILE A 463 10.90 -39.02 7.76
N LEU A 464 10.76 -38.73 6.46
CA LEU A 464 11.86 -38.74 5.48
C LEU A 464 11.57 -37.75 4.33
#